data_AF-A0A2X0PDK8-F1
#
_entry.id   AF-A0A2X0PDK8-F1
#
_cell.length_a   1.000
_cell.length_b   1.000
_cell.length_c   1.000
_cell.angle_alpha   90.00
_cell.angle_beta   90.00
_cell.angle_gamma   90.00
#
_symmetry.space_group_name_H-M   'P 1'
#
loop_
_entity.id
_entity.type
_entity.pdbx_description
1 polymer ?
#
loop_
_entity_poly.entity_id
_entity_poly.type
_entity_poly.pdbx_seq_one_letter_code
_entity_poly.pdbx_strand_id
1 'polypeptide(L)'
;MSLDSIIKRGHPIVFGLMIFFSFAEMIQTAVLVGSYNRNDDYPSSLLKGSTRFLLFTSLWTLFFGIAYIVGVVRSSSSFLFSIASHGAWLALTWLFWLAGSAAVTDGFRKLGDCGARGLGHCSQLQSAEAFGWINWILSTIALAAIVVVGARSARSGNGFGGALSA
;
A
#
# COMPACT_ATOMS: atom_id res chain seq x y z
N MET A 1 -14.00 -23.36 -10.13
CA MET A 1 -13.07 -22.38 -10.74
C MET A 1 -11.64 -22.80 -10.39
N SER A 2 -10.73 -22.90 -11.36
CA SER A 2 -9.33 -23.25 -11.06
C SER A 2 -8.64 -22.09 -10.30
N LEU A 3 -7.65 -22.41 -9.46
CA LEU A 3 -6.88 -21.41 -8.72
C LEU A 3 -6.21 -20.41 -9.67
N ASP A 4 -5.69 -20.89 -10.79
CA ASP A 4 -5.04 -20.04 -11.80
C ASP A 4 -6.02 -19.03 -12.38
N SER A 5 -7.29 -19.41 -12.52
CA SER A 5 -8.34 -18.49 -12.97
C SER A 5 -8.63 -17.40 -11.93
N ILE A 6 -8.54 -17.74 -10.63
CA ILE A 6 -8.66 -16.78 -9.53
C ILE A 6 -7.46 -15.83 -9.53
N ILE A 7 -6.24 -16.34 -9.66
CA ILE A 7 -5.02 -15.52 -9.64
C ILE A 7 -4.98 -14.58 -10.85
N LYS A 8 -5.24 -15.09 -12.06
CA LYS A 8 -5.20 -14.30 -13.31
C LYS A 8 -6.19 -13.12 -13.30
N ARG A 9 -7.31 -13.25 -12.60
CA ARG A 9 -8.31 -12.17 -12.46
C ARG A 9 -8.09 -11.33 -11.21
N GLY A 10 -7.85 -11.98 -10.08
CA GLY A 10 -7.73 -11.34 -8.77
C GLY A 10 -6.48 -10.49 -8.63
N HIS A 11 -5.34 -10.95 -9.15
CA HIS A 11 -4.07 -10.20 -9.06
C HIS A 11 -4.17 -8.79 -9.68
N PRO A 12 -4.53 -8.62 -10.97
CA PRO A 12 -4.62 -7.29 -11.56
C PRO A 12 -5.71 -6.42 -10.94
N ILE A 13 -6.81 -7.02 -10.44
CA ILE A 13 -7.88 -6.26 -9.76
C ILE A 13 -7.35 -5.69 -8.43
N VAL A 14 -6.79 -6.53 -7.57
CA VAL A 14 -6.32 -6.10 -6.23
C VAL A 14 -5.13 -5.15 -6.36
N PHE A 15 -4.14 -5.47 -7.19
CA PHE A 15 -2.99 -4.57 -7.41
C PHE A 15 -3.43 -3.28 -8.11
N GLY A 16 -4.38 -3.33 -9.04
CA GLY A 16 -4.93 -2.15 -9.68
C GLY A 16 -5.63 -1.21 -8.70
N LEU A 17 -6.41 -1.75 -7.76
CA LEU A 17 -7.02 -0.97 -6.68
C LEU A 17 -5.96 -0.39 -5.74
N MET A 18 -4.94 -1.16 -5.35
CA MET A 18 -3.84 -0.66 -4.53
C MET A 18 -3.11 0.51 -5.23
N ILE A 19 -2.83 0.39 -6.53
CA ILE A 19 -2.21 1.46 -7.33
C ILE A 19 -3.11 2.70 -7.36
N PHE A 20 -4.41 2.53 -7.62
CA PHE A 20 -5.36 3.64 -7.68
C PHE A 20 -5.43 4.41 -6.35
N PHE A 21 -5.62 3.71 -5.23
CA PHE A 21 -5.67 4.35 -3.92
C PHE A 21 -4.31 4.90 -3.49
N SER A 22 -3.20 4.26 -3.85
CA SER A 22 -1.85 4.81 -3.65
C SER A 22 -1.63 6.09 -4.45
N PHE A 23 -2.14 6.18 -5.67
CA PHE A 23 -2.07 7.42 -6.46
C PHE A 23 -2.85 8.56 -5.81
N ALA A 24 -4.06 8.29 -5.34
CA ALA A 24 -4.85 9.26 -4.59
C ALA A 24 -4.12 9.71 -3.32
N GLU A 25 -3.57 8.76 -2.55
CA GLU A 25 -2.81 9.03 -1.33
C GLU A 25 -1.55 9.85 -1.59
N MET A 26 -0.82 9.55 -2.67
CA MET A 26 0.36 10.29 -3.10
C MET A 26 0.02 11.76 -3.34
N ILE A 27 -1.07 12.04 -4.06
CA ILE A 27 -1.48 13.43 -4.34
C ILE A 27 -1.82 14.16 -3.04
N GLN A 28 -2.65 13.56 -2.17
CA GLN A 28 -3.07 14.19 -0.92
C GLN A 28 -1.88 14.45 0.00
N THR A 29 -1.02 13.45 0.21
CA THR A 29 0.16 13.58 1.07
C THR A 29 1.22 14.50 0.48
N ALA A 30 1.38 14.56 -0.84
CA ALA A 30 2.26 15.54 -1.49
C ALA A 30 1.77 16.98 -1.28
N VAL A 31 0.46 17.23 -1.41
CA VAL A 31 -0.14 18.54 -1.14
C VAL A 31 0.02 18.92 0.33
N LEU A 32 -0.25 18.01 1.26
CA LEU A 32 -0.05 18.21 2.70
C LEU A 32 1.41 18.57 3.00
N VAL A 33 2.35 17.72 2.59
CA VAL A 33 3.78 17.92 2.83
C VAL A 33 4.26 19.23 2.20
N GLY A 34 3.81 19.54 0.99
CA GLY A 34 4.17 20.77 0.28
C GLY A 34 3.60 22.03 0.92
N SER A 35 2.36 22.00 1.41
CA SER A 35 1.79 23.13 2.16
C SER A 35 2.48 23.30 3.50
N TYR A 36 2.58 22.24 4.30
CA TYR A 36 3.16 22.32 5.63
C TYR A 36 4.64 22.69 5.62
N ASN A 37 5.40 22.26 4.60
CA ASN A 37 6.80 22.69 4.46
C ASN A 37 6.93 24.17 4.06
N ARG A 38 5.98 24.72 3.30
CA ARG A 38 6.04 26.12 2.84
C ARG A 38 5.71 27.10 3.95
N ASN A 39 4.77 26.75 4.82
CA ASN A 39 4.30 27.60 5.90
C ASN A 39 4.95 27.29 7.26
N ASP A 40 5.69 26.18 7.36
CA ASP A 40 6.26 25.62 8.59
C ASP A 40 5.24 25.43 9.73
N ASP A 41 4.04 24.98 9.36
CA ASP A 41 2.84 24.91 10.21
C ASP A 41 2.35 23.48 10.46
N TYR A 42 3.26 22.50 10.51
CA TYR A 42 2.90 21.14 10.91
C TYR A 42 2.28 21.13 12.32
N PRO A 43 1.09 20.54 12.51
CA PRO A 43 0.43 20.54 13.82
C PRO A 43 1.17 19.74 14.90
N SER A 44 1.99 18.75 14.50
CA SER A 44 2.85 17.99 15.40
C SER A 44 4.02 17.33 14.66
N SER A 45 5.07 16.98 15.40
CA SER A 45 6.21 16.21 14.86
C SER A 45 5.80 14.82 14.37
N LEU A 46 4.81 14.20 15.03
CA LEU A 46 4.23 12.91 14.61
C LEU A 46 3.58 13.02 13.23
N LEU A 47 2.69 14.00 13.04
CA LEU A 47 2.04 14.23 11.74
C LEU A 47 3.03 14.61 10.64
N LYS A 48 4.11 15.34 10.99
CA LYS A 48 5.21 15.63 10.06
C LYS A 48 5.90 14.37 9.59
N GLY A 49 6.21 13.44 10.50
CA GLY A 49 6.83 12.17 10.16
C GLY A 49 5.90 11.25 9.37
N SER A 50 4.67 11.09 9.83
CA SER A 50 3.72 10.13 9.27
C SER A 50 3.19 10.52 7.90
N THR A 51 2.92 11.81 7.63
CA THR A 51 2.48 12.27 6.30
C THR A 51 3.58 12.10 5.24
N ARG A 52 4.84 12.38 5.60
CA ARG A 52 6.00 12.12 4.73
C ARG A 52 6.21 10.62 4.50
N PHE A 53 5.99 9.81 5.52
CA PHE A 53 6.08 8.36 5.40
C PHE A 53 4.96 7.77 4.53
N LEU A 54 3.72 8.28 4.61
CA LEU A 54 2.64 7.90 3.70
C LEU A 54 2.92 8.35 2.25
N LEU A 55 3.51 9.53 2.05
CA LEU A 55 3.98 9.95 0.72
C LEU A 55 5.01 8.96 0.15
N PHE A 56 6.00 8.57 0.94
CA PHE A 56 6.96 7.52 0.54
C PHE A 56 6.25 6.18 0.25
N THR A 57 5.35 5.75 1.14
CA THR A 57 4.65 4.46 1.05
C THR A 57 3.79 4.40 -0.21
N SER A 58 3.11 5.50 -0.54
CA SER A 58 2.30 5.61 -1.76
C SER A 58 3.15 5.51 -3.03
N LEU A 59 4.30 6.21 -3.10
CA LEU A 59 5.25 6.11 -4.20
C LEU A 59 5.86 4.71 -4.33
N TRP A 60 6.22 4.09 -3.19
CA TRP A 60 6.69 2.71 -3.10
C TRP A 60 5.66 1.75 -3.70
N THR A 61 4.40 1.86 -3.28
CA THR A 61 3.33 0.98 -3.76
C THR A 61 3.02 1.22 -5.24
N LEU A 62 3.05 2.46 -5.73
CA LEU A 62 2.89 2.77 -7.16
C LEU A 62 3.97 2.11 -8.00
N PHE A 63 5.23 2.37 -7.68
CA PHE A 63 6.36 1.92 -8.47
C PHE A 63 6.40 0.39 -8.55
N PHE A 64 6.38 -0.28 -7.40
CA PHE A 64 6.45 -1.74 -7.36
C PHE A 64 5.14 -2.41 -7.77
N GLY A 65 3.98 -1.83 -7.45
CA GLY A 65 2.69 -2.36 -7.88
C GLY A 65 2.58 -2.41 -9.40
N ILE A 66 2.98 -1.33 -10.09
CA ILE A 66 3.05 -1.30 -11.56
C ILE A 66 4.07 -2.34 -12.06
N ALA A 67 5.25 -2.41 -11.46
CA ALA A 67 6.28 -3.38 -11.84
C ALA A 67 5.79 -4.83 -11.73
N TYR A 68 5.10 -5.21 -10.66
CA TYR A 68 4.55 -6.55 -10.46
C TYR A 68 3.39 -6.87 -11.43
N ILE A 69 2.48 -5.94 -11.70
CA ILE A 69 1.46 -6.13 -12.75
C ILE A 69 2.14 -6.40 -14.10
N VAL A 70 3.09 -5.54 -14.49
CA VAL A 70 3.79 -5.66 -15.76
C VAL A 70 4.57 -6.97 -15.85
N GLY A 71 5.27 -7.37 -14.79
CA GLY A 71 6.04 -8.61 -14.73
C GLY A 71 5.18 -9.85 -14.93
N VAL A 72 4.00 -9.89 -14.27
CA VAL A 72 3.04 -10.99 -14.42
C VAL A 72 2.41 -11.00 -15.82
N VAL A 73 2.02 -9.85 -16.37
CA VAL A 73 1.44 -9.76 -17.73
C VAL A 73 2.44 -10.17 -18.81
N ARG A 74 3.72 -9.82 -18.64
CA ARG A 74 4.79 -10.24 -19.55
C ARG A 74 5.30 -11.66 -19.32
N SER A 75 4.67 -12.41 -18.40
CA SER A 75 5.03 -13.79 -18.08
C SER A 75 6.53 -13.96 -17.77
N SER A 76 7.10 -13.02 -17.01
CA SER A 76 8.52 -13.08 -16.66
C SER A 76 8.79 -14.24 -15.72
N SER A 77 9.58 -15.22 -16.18
CA SER A 77 10.05 -16.36 -15.37
C SER A 77 11.16 -15.98 -14.38
N SER A 78 11.43 -14.68 -14.20
CA SER A 78 12.49 -14.20 -13.33
C SER A 78 12.12 -14.33 -11.86
N PHE A 79 13.10 -14.61 -11.01
CA PHE A 79 12.92 -14.72 -9.55
C PHE A 79 12.29 -13.45 -8.93
N LEU A 80 12.52 -12.29 -9.54
CA LEU A 80 11.93 -11.01 -9.14
C LEU A 80 10.39 -10.99 -9.21
N PHE A 81 9.77 -11.89 -9.97
CA PHE A 81 8.32 -12.02 -10.08
C PHE A 81 7.82 -13.37 -9.52
N SER A 82 8.65 -14.04 -8.72
CA SER A 82 8.29 -15.27 -8.03
C SER A 82 7.26 -15.03 -6.92
N ILE A 83 6.65 -16.11 -6.45
CA ILE A 83 5.76 -16.10 -5.27
C ILE A 83 6.50 -15.53 -4.04
N ALA A 84 7.77 -15.92 -3.84
CA ALA A 84 8.59 -15.43 -2.74
C ALA A 84 8.79 -13.90 -2.81
N SER A 85 9.11 -13.37 -3.99
CA SER A 85 9.31 -11.93 -4.17
C SER A 85 8.03 -11.13 -3.94
N HIS A 86 6.89 -11.59 -4.49
CA HIS A 86 5.59 -10.98 -4.22
C HIS A 86 5.27 -10.99 -2.72
N GLY A 87 5.50 -12.11 -2.04
CA GLY A 87 5.26 -12.25 -0.61
C GLY A 87 6.11 -11.31 0.23
N ALA A 88 7.41 -11.22 -0.05
CA ALA A 88 8.33 -10.34 0.68
C ALA A 88 7.94 -8.86 0.48
N TRP A 89 7.66 -8.45 -0.76
CA TRP A 89 7.26 -7.08 -1.06
C TRP A 89 5.90 -6.73 -0.46
N LEU A 90 4.91 -7.63 -0.54
CA LEU A 90 3.58 -7.40 0.07
C LEU A 90 3.66 -7.33 1.59
N ALA A 91 4.47 -8.16 2.25
CA ALA A 91 4.65 -8.11 3.69
C ALA A 91 5.25 -6.77 4.14
N LEU A 92 6.27 -6.27 3.42
CA LEU A 92 6.86 -4.96 3.71
C LEU A 92 5.88 -3.82 3.44
N THR A 93 5.16 -3.89 2.32
CA THR A 93 4.12 -2.92 1.95
C THR A 93 3.00 -2.88 2.98
N TRP A 94 2.57 -4.04 3.48
CA TRP A 94 1.59 -4.17 4.55
C TRP A 94 2.05 -3.50 5.84
N LEU A 95 3.32 -3.70 6.24
CA LEU A 95 3.91 -3.04 7.41
C LEU A 95 3.96 -1.52 7.23
N PHE A 96 4.32 -1.03 6.04
CA PHE A 96 4.34 0.41 5.77
C PHE A 96 2.95 1.02 5.85
N TRP A 97 1.94 0.42 5.22
CA TRP A 97 0.57 0.91 5.31
C TRP A 97 0.04 0.85 6.76
N LEU A 98 0.33 -0.21 7.51
CA LEU A 98 -0.08 -0.29 8.91
C LEU A 98 0.55 0.82 9.75
N ALA A 99 1.87 0.96 9.69
CA ALA A 99 2.61 1.92 10.49
C ALA A 99 2.23 3.37 10.13
N GLY A 100 2.14 3.70 8.85
CA GLY A 100 1.77 5.03 8.37
C GLY A 100 0.33 5.40 8.75
N SER A 101 -0.62 4.48 8.53
CA SER A 101 -2.04 4.72 8.84
C SER A 101 -2.26 4.85 10.34
N ALA A 102 -1.65 3.98 11.14
CA ALA A 102 -1.74 4.06 12.60
C ALA A 102 -1.13 5.37 13.14
N ALA A 103 0.03 5.79 12.63
CA ALA A 103 0.68 7.03 13.05
C ALA A 103 -0.12 8.29 12.67
N VAL A 104 -0.69 8.35 11.45
CA VAL A 104 -1.61 9.44 11.07
C VAL A 104 -2.87 9.42 11.92
N THR A 105 -3.46 8.24 12.16
CA THR A 105 -4.66 8.10 13.01
C THR A 105 -4.41 8.65 14.41
N ASP A 106 -3.31 8.28 15.06
CA ASP A 106 -2.95 8.77 16.39
C ASP A 106 -2.69 10.28 16.39
N GLY A 107 -1.93 10.77 15.42
CA GLY A 107 -1.64 12.19 15.26
C GLY A 107 -2.90 13.02 15.01
N PHE A 108 -3.79 12.57 14.14
CA PHE A 108 -5.02 13.26 13.78
C PHE A 108 -6.01 13.27 14.95
N ARG A 109 -6.21 12.15 15.64
CA ARG A 109 -7.08 12.08 16.82
C ARG A 109 -6.65 13.02 17.94
N LYS A 110 -5.34 13.17 18.14
CA LYS A 110 -4.78 14.10 19.15
C LYS A 110 -5.04 15.57 18.83
N LEU A 111 -5.36 15.92 17.58
CA LEU A 111 -5.77 17.29 17.21
C LEU A 111 -7.16 17.66 17.74
N GLY A 112 -7.99 16.68 18.13
CA GLY A 112 -9.38 16.91 18.54
C GLY A 112 -10.22 17.48 17.41
N ASP A 113 -11.13 18.41 17.73
CA ASP A 113 -11.92 19.13 16.71
C ASP A 113 -11.04 20.15 15.98
N CYS A 114 -10.37 19.67 14.94
CA CYS A 114 -9.44 20.47 14.15
C CYS A 114 -10.16 21.56 13.34
N GLY A 115 -11.44 21.34 12.99
CA GLY A 115 -12.27 22.31 12.28
C GLY A 115 -12.64 23.51 13.16
N ALA A 116 -13.05 23.25 14.41
CA ALA A 116 -13.32 24.32 15.38
C ALA A 116 -12.07 25.12 15.77
N ARG A 117 -10.87 24.53 15.65
CA ARG A 117 -9.59 25.17 15.96
C ARG A 117 -8.99 25.94 14.79
N GLY A 118 -9.65 25.96 13.62
CA GLY A 118 -9.15 26.64 12.42
C GLY A 118 -7.86 26.04 11.87
N LEU A 119 -7.57 24.76 12.16
CA LEU A 119 -6.37 24.10 11.68
C LEU A 119 -6.51 23.81 10.18
N GLY A 120 -5.50 24.20 9.40
CA GLY A 120 -5.46 23.91 7.97
C GLY A 120 -5.37 22.41 7.69
N HIS A 121 -6.01 22.00 6.59
CA HIS A 121 -5.91 20.67 5.99
C HIS A 121 -6.54 19.49 6.76
N CYS A 122 -7.53 19.76 7.60
CA CYS A 122 -8.30 18.73 8.32
C CYS A 122 -8.88 17.64 7.42
N SER A 123 -9.56 18.03 6.34
CA SER A 123 -10.22 17.07 5.44
C SER A 123 -9.21 16.24 4.65
N GLN A 124 -8.05 16.83 4.31
CA GLN A 124 -6.94 16.12 3.68
C GLN A 124 -6.30 15.11 4.63
N LEU A 125 -6.10 15.45 5.91
CA LEU A 125 -5.61 14.51 6.93
C LEU A 125 -6.59 13.34 7.16
N GLN A 126 -7.89 13.63 7.24
CA GLN A 126 -8.92 12.61 7.33
C GLN A 126 -8.94 11.70 6.09
N SER A 127 -8.75 12.28 4.90
CA SER A 127 -8.68 11.51 3.65
C SER A 127 -7.43 10.62 3.60
N ALA A 128 -6.28 11.13 4.06
CA ALA A 128 -5.03 10.38 4.15
C ALA A 128 -5.15 9.19 5.11
N GLU A 129 -5.80 9.38 6.27
CA GLU A 129 -6.13 8.28 7.18
C GLU A 129 -6.96 7.20 6.47
N ALA A 130 -8.04 7.60 5.78
CA ALA A 130 -8.95 6.67 5.13
C ALA A 130 -8.29 5.86 4.01
N PHE A 131 -7.57 6.51 3.10
CA PHE A 131 -6.88 5.82 2.00
C PHE A 131 -5.72 4.96 2.49
N GLY A 132 -5.02 5.37 3.55
CA GLY A 132 -4.02 4.53 4.22
C GLY A 132 -4.62 3.20 4.70
N TRP A 133 -5.74 3.24 5.43
CA TRP A 133 -6.42 2.04 5.90
C TRP A 133 -7.01 1.20 4.76
N ILE A 134 -7.53 1.82 3.69
CA ILE A 134 -8.00 1.10 2.50
C ILE A 134 -6.85 0.29 1.88
N ASN A 135 -5.67 0.89 1.67
CA ASN A 135 -4.51 0.18 1.14
C ASN A 135 -3.99 -0.90 2.11
N TRP A 136 -4.07 -0.68 3.43
CA TRP A 136 -3.76 -1.71 4.41
C TRP A 136 -4.68 -2.93 4.29
N ILE A 137 -6.00 -2.72 4.12
CA ILE A 137 -6.97 -3.80 3.92
C ILE A 137 -6.68 -4.55 2.61
N LEU A 138 -6.47 -3.82 1.51
CA LEU A 138 -6.16 -4.42 0.21
C LEU A 138 -4.88 -5.25 0.25
N SER A 139 -3.82 -4.72 0.87
CA SER A 139 -2.56 -5.45 1.05
C SER A 139 -2.70 -6.66 1.97
N THR A 140 -3.59 -6.61 2.98
CA THR A 140 -3.93 -7.77 3.83
C THR A 140 -4.57 -8.89 3.00
N ILE A 141 -5.54 -8.54 2.14
CA ILE A 141 -6.18 -9.50 1.23
C ILE A 141 -5.15 -10.10 0.27
N ALA A 142 -4.28 -9.27 -0.32
CA ALA A 142 -3.23 -9.72 -1.21
C ALA A 142 -2.22 -10.66 -0.52
N LEU A 143 -1.81 -10.31 0.70
CA LEU A 143 -0.87 -11.12 1.49
C LEU A 143 -1.48 -12.47 1.87
N ALA A 144 -2.75 -12.50 2.29
CA ALA A 144 -3.47 -13.74 2.57
C ALA A 144 -3.57 -14.63 1.32
N ALA A 145 -3.86 -14.04 0.16
CA ALA A 145 -3.88 -14.77 -1.11
C ALA A 145 -2.51 -15.38 -1.44
N ILE A 146 -1.41 -14.63 -1.27
CA ILE A 146 -0.06 -15.15 -1.49
C ILE A 146 0.32 -16.26 -0.53
N VAL A 147 -0.08 -16.19 0.75
CA VAL A 147 0.14 -17.29 1.70
C VAL A 147 -0.58 -18.56 1.23
N VAL A 148 -1.81 -18.46 0.75
CA VAL A 148 -2.56 -19.61 0.22
C VAL A 148 -1.89 -20.20 -1.03
N VAL A 149 -1.45 -19.35 -1.97
CA VAL A 149 -0.77 -19.76 -3.20
C VAL A 149 0.58 -20.41 -2.87
N GLY A 150 1.37 -19.78 -2.00
CA GLY A 150 2.66 -20.30 -1.55
C GLY A 150 2.53 -21.64 -0.83
N ALA A 151 1.56 -21.78 0.09
CA ALA A 151 1.32 -23.04 0.79
C ALA A 151 0.94 -24.19 -0.17
N ARG A 152 0.21 -23.89 -1.25
CA ARG A 152 -0.13 -24.88 -2.28
C ARG A 152 1.08 -25.25 -3.15
N SER A 153 1.86 -24.26 -3.59
CA SER A 153 3.08 -24.48 -4.38
C SER A 153 4.13 -25.31 -3.60
N ALA A 154 4.24 -25.08 -2.30
CA ALA A 154 5.08 -25.90 -1.42
C ALA A 154 4.59 -27.35 -1.32
N ARG A 155 3.27 -27.56 -1.21
CA ARG A 155 2.66 -28.90 -1.15
C ARG A 155 2.77 -29.67 -2.46
N SER A 156 2.81 -28.99 -3.61
CA SER A 156 2.96 -29.63 -4.92
C SER A 156 4.42 -29.92 -5.31
N GLY A 157 5.39 -29.58 -4.46
CA GLY A 157 6.82 -29.79 -4.75
C GLY A 157 7.45 -28.76 -5.68
N ASN A 158 6.71 -27.73 -6.09
CA ASN A 158 7.16 -26.70 -7.05
C ASN A 158 7.98 -25.58 -6.39
N GLY A 159 8.03 -25.53 -5.04
CA GLY A 159 8.75 -24.51 -4.27
C GLY A 159 8.15 -23.10 -4.39
N PHE A 160 8.88 -22.07 -3.95
CA PHE A 160 8.41 -20.66 -3.96
C PHE A 160 9.05 -19.79 -5.06
N GLY A 161 9.99 -20.37 -5.83
CA GLY A 161 10.70 -19.67 -6.91
C GLY A 161 9.94 -19.62 -8.23
N GLY A 162 8.85 -20.39 -8.37
CA GLY A 162 8.01 -20.39 -9.56
C GLY A 162 7.28 -19.06 -9.78
N ALA A 163 6.92 -18.80 -11.04
CA ALA A 163 6.13 -17.63 -11.41
C ALA A 163 4.73 -17.72 -10.81
N LEU A 164 4.16 -16.57 -10.41
CA LEU A 164 2.85 -16.51 -9.76
C LEU A 164 1.69 -17.03 -10.65
N SER A 165 1.87 -17.04 -11.97
CA SER A 165 0.86 -17.43 -12.97
C SER A 165 1.24 -18.66 -13.81
N ALA A 166 2.25 -19.43 -13.40
CA ALA A 166 2.68 -20.64 -14.10
C ALA A 166 1.66 -21.79 -13.97
#